data_AF-A0A9W9KBX7-F1
#
_entry.id   AF-A0A9W9KBX7-F1
#
_cell.length_a   1.000
_cell.length_b   1.000
_cell.length_c   1.000
_cell.angle_alpha   90.00
_cell.angle_beta   90.00
_cell.angle_gamma   90.00
#
_symmetry.space_group_name_H-M   'P 1'
#
loop_
_entity.id
_entity.type
_entity.pdbx_description
1 polymer ?
#
loop_
_entity_poly.entity_id
_entity_poly.type
_entity_poly.pdbx_seq_one_letter_code
_entity_poly.pdbx_strand_id
1 'polypeptide(L)'
;MAAAMAGITIYNLPPSPVNYDRLGVFYISWCIIWTVLLISGMVFCVVNRHIPIIRVRGIQLSFPAIAMLHLYWILGQLVYPVGASMPTVLAYDVQYFGMGVWFPLGIALFQASNLRFLHVAKMQRQFIHPELRSERRCNGGKTSWLCRLRNMDYMKRTLIFIGIAMVVQFIITIAMWLMCKKYHPTYGIPGTEVKGATPQEQIVNLGQGWEWWQSVLWQVIWTWVAAPILIWKAWDIRDTMGWRTQTIACCLSGLLATPMFMIATYVPAFAKVNMYFPQSQWIHVSIMFWEIFTVFVPIFQVIQLWILKKKTNNSTSAHGSSSISTCMNDFSSNEWKNQSSSSSTLAEKGQATTTISRVEVDRMYTPDALDHVLNKSPEALQEFAARCEFSGENVAFLNEVSLWKCRWPAILAEEERPGAFNHALRIYGDYVSTHHAVFPLNISSQSYKQLQAVFESPARVLFGEGSINSTSPFDDVDLTLPSEEISGAYYTGEIPVSFDMTIFNEVQEHIKYLVLTNTWPKFVDSMRRRSVDSERSDFSNVSDASMRSWISKTRMKLQSFL
;
A
#
# COMPACT_ATOMS: atom_id res chain seq x y z
N MET A 1 52.75 20.00 -27.30
CA MET A 1 51.49 19.36 -26.83
C MET A 1 51.73 17.99 -26.20
N ALA A 2 52.52 17.08 -26.78
CA ALA A 2 52.79 15.76 -26.16
C ALA A 2 53.52 15.83 -24.80
N ALA A 3 54.45 16.78 -24.61
CA ALA A 3 55.15 16.99 -23.34
C ALA A 3 54.29 17.63 -22.23
N ALA A 4 53.16 18.27 -22.58
CA ALA A 4 52.24 18.87 -21.61
C ALA A 4 51.23 17.85 -21.04
N MET A 5 51.15 16.65 -21.63
CA MET A 5 50.28 15.56 -21.19
C MET A 5 50.99 14.56 -20.26
N ALA A 6 52.31 14.64 -20.13
CA ALA A 6 53.10 13.80 -19.24
C ALA A 6 52.98 14.32 -17.79
N GLY A 7 52.14 13.68 -16.98
CA GLY A 7 51.87 14.07 -15.59
C GLY A 7 50.42 14.44 -15.30
N ILE A 8 49.53 14.35 -16.30
CA ILE A 8 48.08 14.47 -16.07
C ILE A 8 47.58 13.15 -15.46
N THR A 9 46.95 13.27 -14.31
CA THR A 9 46.31 12.23 -13.50
C THR A 9 44.87 12.66 -13.22
N ILE A 10 44.05 11.79 -12.65
CA ILE A 10 42.68 12.16 -12.23
C ILE A 10 42.61 13.30 -11.21
N TYR A 11 43.69 13.57 -10.47
CA TYR A 11 43.73 14.59 -9.41
C TYR A 11 43.96 16.01 -9.95
N ASN A 12 44.55 16.13 -11.13
CA ASN A 12 44.88 17.41 -11.79
C ASN A 12 44.28 17.52 -13.20
N LEU A 13 43.38 16.60 -13.58
CA LEU A 13 42.64 16.67 -14.84
C LEU A 13 41.74 17.91 -14.83
N PRO A 14 41.88 18.84 -15.79
CA PRO A 14 41.05 20.03 -15.83
C PRO A 14 39.59 19.66 -16.14
N PRO A 15 38.61 20.33 -15.50
CA PRO A 15 37.21 20.15 -15.86
C PRO A 15 36.95 20.52 -17.32
N SER A 16 36.04 19.79 -17.95
CA SER A 16 35.56 20.05 -19.30
C SER A 16 34.31 20.94 -19.29
N PRO A 17 34.02 21.70 -20.35
CA PRO A 17 32.74 22.42 -20.42
C PRO A 17 31.56 21.43 -20.36
N VAL A 18 30.41 21.92 -19.89
CA VAL A 18 29.15 21.17 -19.82
C VAL A 18 28.80 20.65 -21.22
N ASN A 19 28.40 19.39 -21.32
CA ASN A 19 27.97 18.78 -22.58
C ASN A 19 26.51 19.14 -22.87
N TYR A 20 26.30 20.16 -23.70
CA TYR A 20 25.00 20.59 -24.21
C TYR A 20 24.71 20.09 -25.64
N ASP A 21 25.25 18.94 -26.01
CA ASP A 21 24.79 18.26 -27.22
C ASP A 21 23.30 17.88 -27.13
N ARG A 22 22.74 17.35 -28.21
CA ARG A 22 21.32 16.98 -28.26
C ARG A 22 20.92 16.00 -27.14
N LEU A 23 21.86 15.14 -26.73
CA LEU A 23 21.62 14.16 -25.67
C LEU A 23 21.68 14.80 -24.28
N GLY A 24 22.62 15.70 -24.03
CA GLY A 24 22.70 16.48 -22.80
C GLY A 24 21.46 17.35 -22.60
N VAL A 25 20.99 18.00 -23.66
CA VAL A 25 19.72 18.75 -23.64
C VAL A 25 18.54 17.83 -23.33
N PHE A 26 18.52 16.62 -23.91
CA PHE A 26 17.50 15.62 -23.59
C PHE A 26 17.51 15.24 -22.10
N TYR A 27 18.67 14.89 -21.53
CA TYR A 27 18.78 14.51 -20.12
C TYR A 27 18.30 15.63 -19.17
N ILE A 28 18.69 16.87 -19.44
CA ILE A 28 18.27 18.03 -18.63
C ILE A 28 16.76 18.25 -18.78
N SER A 29 16.24 18.25 -20.01
CA SER A 29 14.80 18.45 -20.26
C SER A 29 13.97 17.34 -19.63
N TRP A 30 14.42 16.09 -19.75
CA TRP A 30 13.78 14.92 -19.13
C TRP A 30 13.79 15.03 -17.61
N CYS A 31 14.93 15.41 -17.02
CA CYS A 31 15.04 15.64 -15.58
C CYS A 31 14.01 16.68 -15.11
N ILE A 32 13.93 17.84 -15.77
CA ILE A 32 13.00 18.92 -15.40
C ILE A 32 11.55 18.46 -15.54
N ILE A 33 11.17 17.89 -16.68
CA ILE A 33 9.79 17.44 -16.94
C ILE A 33 9.39 16.40 -15.89
N TRP A 34 10.24 15.41 -15.64
CA TRP A 34 9.96 14.33 -14.70
C TRP A 34 9.84 14.83 -13.26
N THR A 35 10.75 15.70 -12.81
CA THR A 35 10.68 16.33 -11.48
C THR A 35 9.40 17.14 -11.32
N VAL A 36 8.99 17.92 -12.32
CA VAL A 36 7.73 18.69 -12.28
C VAL A 36 6.52 17.76 -12.19
N LEU A 37 6.48 16.69 -12.98
CA LEU A 37 5.40 15.70 -12.94
C LEU A 37 5.32 15.00 -11.58
N LEU A 38 6.47 14.59 -11.04
CA LEU A 38 6.54 13.91 -9.75
C LEU A 38 6.06 14.82 -8.61
N ILE A 39 6.58 16.05 -8.53
CA ILE A 39 6.18 17.02 -7.51
C ILE A 39 4.69 17.33 -7.64
N SER A 40 4.17 17.53 -8.86
CA SER A 40 2.74 17.77 -9.08
C SER A 40 1.89 16.59 -8.60
N GLY A 41 2.32 15.35 -8.85
CA GLY A 41 1.66 14.14 -8.36
C GLY A 41 1.69 14.02 -6.84
N MET A 42 2.84 14.31 -6.22
CA MET A 42 2.97 14.33 -4.75
C MET A 42 2.05 15.40 -4.14
N VAL A 43 2.04 16.62 -4.69
CA VAL A 43 1.16 17.71 -4.24
C VAL A 43 -0.31 17.32 -4.36
N PHE A 44 -0.72 16.72 -5.49
CA PHE A 44 -2.09 16.20 -5.65
C PHE A 44 -2.47 15.23 -4.53
N CYS A 45 -1.59 14.28 -4.20
CA CYS A 45 -1.82 13.32 -3.13
C CYS A 45 -1.87 13.98 -1.74
N VAL A 46 -1.03 15.00 -1.47
CA VAL A 46 -1.08 15.74 -0.20
C VAL A 46 -2.39 16.50 -0.05
N VAL A 47 -2.84 17.21 -1.09
CA VAL A 47 -4.12 17.94 -1.08
C VAL A 47 -5.29 16.98 -0.85
N ASN A 48 -5.24 15.81 -1.49
CA ASN A 48 -6.27 14.78 -1.39
C ASN A 48 -6.03 13.76 -0.25
N ARG A 49 -5.16 14.05 0.72
CA ARG A 49 -4.80 13.14 1.83
C ARG A 49 -5.96 12.71 2.72
N HIS A 50 -7.09 13.42 2.66
CA HIS A 50 -8.30 13.12 3.40
C HIS A 50 -9.02 11.88 2.85
N ILE A 51 -8.76 11.49 1.60
CA ILE A 51 -9.35 10.31 0.97
C ILE A 51 -8.74 9.04 1.61
N PRO A 52 -9.56 8.05 2.03
CA PRO A 52 -9.08 6.84 2.72
C PRO A 52 -7.96 6.11 1.97
N ILE A 53 -8.04 6.04 0.64
CA ILE A 53 -7.03 5.39 -0.23
C ILE A 53 -5.64 5.99 -0.02
N ILE A 54 -5.52 7.31 0.16
CA ILE A 54 -4.23 7.98 0.38
C ILE A 54 -3.86 7.94 1.87
N ARG A 55 -4.83 8.12 2.77
CA ARG A 55 -4.60 8.15 4.23
C ARG A 55 -3.96 6.86 4.74
N VAL A 56 -4.49 5.71 4.32
CA VAL A 56 -4.03 4.39 4.78
C VAL A 56 -2.58 4.10 4.36
N ARG A 57 -2.15 4.64 3.20
CA ARG A 57 -0.79 4.44 2.63
C ARG A 57 0.34 5.10 3.43
N GLY A 58 0.03 5.98 4.39
CA GLY A 58 1.05 6.60 5.25
C GLY A 58 2.05 7.45 4.46
N ILE A 59 1.56 8.53 3.82
CA ILE A 59 2.37 9.45 3.00
C ILE A 59 3.59 10.02 3.72
N GLN A 60 3.57 10.06 5.05
CA GLN A 60 4.65 10.56 5.90
C GLN A 60 5.95 9.73 5.79
N LEU A 61 5.88 8.45 5.42
CA LEU A 61 7.06 7.61 5.21
C LEU A 61 7.42 7.47 3.73
N SER A 62 6.42 7.30 2.89
CA SER A 62 6.64 7.08 1.45
C SER A 62 7.13 8.34 0.72
N PHE A 63 6.68 9.54 1.09
CA PHE A 63 7.10 10.76 0.36
C PHE A 63 8.53 11.19 0.68
N PRO A 64 8.99 11.16 1.94
CA PRO A 64 10.41 11.35 2.22
C PRO A 64 11.28 10.27 1.55
N ALA A 65 10.83 9.02 1.49
CA ALA A 65 11.53 7.96 0.75
C ALA A 65 11.70 8.32 -0.73
N ILE A 66 10.60 8.66 -1.40
CA ILE A 66 10.61 9.05 -2.81
C ILE A 66 11.42 10.32 -3.05
N ALA A 67 11.36 11.31 -2.16
CA ALA A 67 12.17 12.53 -2.27
C ALA A 67 13.67 12.21 -2.22
N MET A 68 14.12 11.36 -1.29
CA MET A 68 15.53 10.96 -1.21
C MET A 68 15.99 10.17 -2.44
N LEU A 69 15.14 9.25 -2.94
CA LEU A 69 15.42 8.49 -4.16
C LEU A 69 15.45 9.41 -5.39
N HIS A 70 14.54 10.38 -5.47
CA HIS A 70 14.47 11.33 -6.57
C HIS A 70 15.68 12.26 -6.61
N LEU A 71 16.18 12.69 -5.45
CA LEU A 71 17.44 13.45 -5.38
C LEU A 71 18.61 12.65 -5.97
N TYR A 72 18.69 11.34 -5.64
CA TYR A 72 19.69 10.47 -6.26
C TYR A 72 19.44 10.28 -7.76
N TRP A 73 18.19 10.16 -8.19
CA TRP A 73 17.81 10.08 -9.60
C TRP A 73 18.26 11.31 -10.42
N ILE A 74 18.06 12.51 -9.86
CA ILE A 74 18.52 13.78 -10.46
C ILE A 74 20.04 13.74 -10.66
N LEU A 75 20.81 13.31 -9.64
CA LEU A 75 22.27 13.19 -9.77
C LEU A 75 22.63 12.29 -10.95
N GLY A 76 21.91 11.18 -11.15
CA GLY A 76 22.06 10.30 -12.31
C GLY A 76 21.90 11.02 -13.65
N GLN A 77 20.82 11.79 -13.80
CA GLN A 77 20.52 12.51 -15.04
C GLN A 77 21.55 13.60 -15.36
N LEU A 78 22.21 14.16 -14.34
CA LEU A 78 23.23 15.19 -14.49
C LEU A 78 24.63 14.65 -14.79
N VAL A 79 24.89 13.34 -14.61
CA VAL A 79 26.22 12.75 -14.84
C VAL A 79 26.70 13.00 -16.28
N TYR A 80 25.86 12.76 -17.28
CA TYR A 80 26.24 12.92 -18.68
C TYR A 80 26.46 14.40 -19.08
N PRO A 81 25.50 15.32 -18.87
CA PRO A 81 25.68 16.72 -19.28
C PRO A 81 26.68 17.48 -18.40
N VAL A 82 26.64 17.29 -17.08
CA VAL A 82 27.34 18.15 -16.11
C VAL A 82 28.52 17.46 -15.45
N GLY A 83 28.57 16.13 -15.39
CA GLY A 83 29.57 15.39 -14.62
C GLY A 83 31.03 15.73 -14.94
N ALA A 84 31.35 15.98 -16.21
CA ALA A 84 32.71 16.35 -16.63
C ALA A 84 33.12 17.80 -16.29
N SER A 85 32.16 18.65 -15.85
CA SER A 85 32.40 20.06 -15.52
C SER A 85 32.91 20.31 -14.11
N MET A 86 32.94 19.27 -13.28
CA MET A 86 33.56 19.33 -11.96
C MET A 86 34.84 18.48 -11.94
N PRO A 87 35.76 18.72 -10.98
CA PRO A 87 36.93 17.86 -10.80
C PRO A 87 36.51 16.40 -10.66
N THR A 88 37.21 15.50 -11.35
CA THR A 88 36.82 14.08 -11.45
C THR A 88 36.64 13.43 -10.07
N VAL A 89 37.60 13.60 -9.16
CA VAL A 89 37.51 13.02 -7.81
C VAL A 89 36.28 13.53 -7.05
N LEU A 90 35.96 14.82 -7.15
CA LEU A 90 34.78 15.42 -6.53
C LEU A 90 33.47 14.84 -7.09
N ALA A 91 33.41 14.58 -8.41
CA ALA A 91 32.24 13.93 -9.01
C ALA A 91 31.98 12.55 -8.40
N TYR A 92 33.05 11.77 -8.21
CA TYR A 92 32.96 10.45 -7.58
C TYR A 92 32.70 10.52 -6.08
N ASP A 93 33.18 11.55 -5.36
CA ASP A 93 32.81 11.80 -3.96
C ASP A 93 31.29 12.01 -3.83
N VAL A 94 30.73 12.87 -4.68
CA VAL A 94 29.27 13.12 -4.71
C VAL A 94 28.50 11.83 -5.01
N GLN A 95 28.96 11.05 -5.98
CA GLN A 95 28.36 9.75 -6.30
C GLN A 95 28.47 8.76 -5.13
N TYR A 96 29.61 8.73 -4.45
CA TYR A 96 29.88 7.85 -3.31
C TYR A 96 28.91 8.11 -2.16
N PHE A 97 28.76 9.37 -1.75
CA PHE A 97 27.81 9.73 -0.69
C PHE A 97 26.35 9.59 -1.14
N GLY A 98 26.03 9.94 -2.39
CA GLY A 98 24.69 9.73 -2.95
C GLY A 98 24.25 8.25 -2.87
N MET A 99 25.13 7.34 -3.28
CA MET A 99 24.87 5.90 -3.27
C MET A 99 25.04 5.27 -1.88
N GLY A 100 25.88 5.82 -1.01
CA GLY A 100 26.17 5.30 0.34
C GLY A 100 25.21 5.79 1.44
N VAL A 101 24.55 6.94 1.24
CA VAL A 101 23.71 7.58 2.25
C VAL A 101 22.28 7.79 1.76
N TRP A 102 22.07 8.63 0.72
CA TRP A 102 20.73 9.01 0.25
C TRP A 102 19.94 7.82 -0.30
N PHE A 103 20.58 7.03 -1.16
CA PHE A 103 19.92 5.91 -1.80
C PHE A 103 19.49 4.82 -0.79
N PRO A 104 20.34 4.33 0.13
CA PRO A 104 19.93 3.41 1.19
C PRO A 104 18.87 3.97 2.12
N LEU A 105 18.94 5.28 2.46
CA LEU A 105 17.92 5.94 3.28
C LEU A 105 16.55 5.91 2.59
N GLY A 106 16.51 6.24 1.30
CA GLY A 106 15.30 6.17 0.49
C GLY A 106 14.71 4.77 0.46
N ILE A 107 15.53 3.74 0.26
CA ILE A 107 15.09 2.33 0.31
C ILE A 107 14.56 1.97 1.70
N ALA A 108 15.26 2.33 2.77
CA ALA A 108 14.89 1.96 4.13
C ALA A 108 13.53 2.56 4.54
N LEU A 109 13.30 3.83 4.21
CA LEU A 109 12.01 4.49 4.44
C LEU A 109 10.89 3.87 3.59
N PHE A 110 11.17 3.51 2.34
CA PHE A 110 10.21 2.81 1.48
C PHE A 110 9.84 1.44 2.06
N GLN A 111 10.82 0.72 2.61
CA GLN A 111 10.61 -0.56 3.29
C GLN A 111 9.76 -0.42 4.55
N ALA A 112 9.98 0.62 5.36
CA ALA A 112 9.11 0.94 6.48
C ALA A 112 7.65 1.15 6.03
N SER A 113 7.45 1.83 4.90
CA SER A 113 6.12 2.02 4.30
C SER A 113 5.48 0.70 3.85
N ASN A 114 6.25 -0.26 3.32
CA ASN A 114 5.72 -1.58 2.91
C ASN A 114 5.49 -2.52 4.09
N LEU A 115 6.26 -2.40 5.18
CA LEU A 115 6.00 -3.14 6.41
C LEU A 115 4.69 -2.68 7.07
N ARG A 116 4.40 -1.38 7.03
CA ARG A 116 3.10 -0.82 7.44
C ARG A 116 1.94 -1.45 6.67
N PHE A 117 2.06 -1.60 5.35
CA PHE A 117 1.05 -2.26 4.52
C PHE A 117 0.71 -3.67 5.03
N LEU A 118 1.74 -4.50 5.20
CA LEU A 118 1.58 -5.87 5.67
C LEU A 118 0.97 -5.92 7.08
N HIS A 119 1.34 -4.96 7.93
CA HIS A 119 0.78 -4.84 9.27
C HIS A 119 -0.71 -4.49 9.23
N VAL A 120 -1.12 -3.47 8.47
CA VAL A 120 -2.53 -3.09 8.31
C VAL A 120 -3.35 -4.25 7.73
N ALA A 121 -2.83 -4.94 6.72
CA ALA A 121 -3.49 -6.09 6.14
C ALA A 121 -3.65 -7.25 7.15
N LYS A 122 -2.66 -7.50 8.01
CA LYS A 122 -2.76 -8.49 9.09
C LYS A 122 -3.84 -8.10 10.10
N MET A 123 -3.82 -6.84 10.56
CA MET A 123 -4.76 -6.36 11.56
C MET A 123 -6.21 -6.37 11.07
N GLN A 124 -6.46 -6.05 9.80
CA GLN A 124 -7.81 -6.09 9.23
C GLN A 124 -8.40 -7.51 9.17
N ARG A 125 -7.58 -8.57 9.19
CA ARG A 125 -8.08 -9.97 9.27
C ARG A 125 -8.81 -10.26 10.58
N GLN A 126 -8.60 -9.48 11.64
CA GLN A 126 -9.29 -9.66 12.93
C GLN A 126 -10.81 -9.49 12.83
N PHE A 127 -11.29 -8.75 11.83
CA PHE A 127 -12.72 -8.57 11.57
C PHE A 127 -13.36 -9.79 10.90
N ILE A 128 -12.58 -10.77 10.46
CA ILE A 128 -13.07 -12.04 9.91
C ILE A 128 -12.84 -13.18 10.92
N HIS A 129 -11.68 -13.13 11.58
CA HIS A 129 -11.20 -14.17 12.50
C HIS A 129 -10.96 -13.55 13.89
N PRO A 130 -11.96 -13.55 14.78
CA PRO A 130 -11.85 -12.99 16.13
C PRO A 130 -10.73 -13.64 16.96
N GLU A 131 -10.36 -14.90 16.67
CA GLU A 131 -9.25 -15.61 17.30
C GLU A 131 -7.89 -14.91 17.13
N LEU A 132 -7.73 -14.04 16.13
CA LEU A 132 -6.51 -13.26 15.91
C LEU A 132 -6.36 -12.06 16.87
N ARG A 133 -7.39 -11.73 17.68
CA ARG A 133 -7.32 -10.67 18.71
C ARG A 133 -6.36 -11.03 19.86
N SER A 134 -5.96 -12.30 20.01
CA SER A 134 -5.15 -12.79 21.14
C SER A 134 -3.66 -12.88 20.80
N GLU A 135 -2.93 -11.76 20.79
CA GLU A 135 -1.47 -11.79 20.93
C GLU A 135 -1.08 -11.32 22.34
N ARG A 136 -0.73 -12.31 23.18
CA ARG A 136 -0.31 -12.16 24.58
C ARG A 136 0.94 -11.26 24.68
N ARG A 137 0.81 -10.02 25.16
CA ARG A 137 1.96 -9.19 25.56
C ARG A 137 2.47 -9.59 26.94
N CYS A 138 3.76 -9.39 27.18
CA CYS A 138 4.39 -9.77 28.44
C CYS A 138 4.16 -8.70 29.52
N ASN A 139 3.64 -9.14 30.67
CA ASN A 139 3.54 -8.31 31.88
C ASN A 139 4.94 -8.09 32.48
N GLY A 140 5.58 -6.96 32.16
CA GLY A 140 6.91 -6.64 32.69
C GLY A 140 7.58 -5.39 32.12
N GLY A 141 6.84 -4.46 31.50
CA GLY A 141 7.42 -3.28 30.85
C GLY A 141 8.17 -2.31 31.77
N LYS A 142 7.93 -2.39 33.09
CA LYS A 142 8.57 -1.54 34.11
C LYS A 142 9.93 -2.06 34.61
N THR A 143 10.26 -3.33 34.41
CA THR A 143 11.43 -3.98 35.05
C THR A 143 12.54 -4.41 34.08
N SER A 144 12.27 -4.47 32.77
CA SER A 144 13.28 -4.89 31.78
C SER A 144 13.18 -4.13 30.46
N TRP A 145 14.32 -3.61 29.99
CA TRP A 145 14.43 -2.92 28.69
C TRP A 145 14.04 -3.82 27.52
N LEU A 146 14.32 -5.12 27.59
CA LEU A 146 13.92 -6.11 26.60
C LEU A 146 12.39 -6.32 26.56
N CYS A 147 11.73 -6.34 27.72
CA CYS A 147 10.26 -6.37 27.78
C CYS A 147 9.65 -5.05 27.28
N ARG A 148 10.29 -3.91 27.57
CA ARG A 148 9.87 -2.60 27.04
C ARG A 148 10.01 -2.54 25.52
N LEU A 149 11.10 -3.06 24.95
CA LEU A 149 11.33 -3.14 23.50
C LEU A 149 10.38 -4.13 22.82
N ARG A 150 10.08 -5.26 23.46
CA ARG A 150 9.11 -6.25 22.94
C ARG A 150 7.68 -5.73 22.96
N ASN A 151 7.32 -4.94 23.98
CA ASN A 151 6.01 -4.31 24.11
C ASN A 151 5.89 -3.00 23.31
N MET A 152 6.99 -2.47 22.76
CA MET A 152 6.99 -1.27 21.93
C MET A 152 6.28 -1.52 20.59
N ASP A 153 5.55 -0.51 20.12
CA ASP A 153 4.83 -0.54 18.84
C ASP A 153 5.72 -1.05 17.70
N TYR A 154 5.18 -1.94 16.88
CA TYR A 154 5.84 -2.51 15.73
C TYR A 154 6.38 -1.42 14.80
N MET A 155 5.63 -0.34 14.57
CA MET A 155 6.06 0.75 13.68
C MET A 155 7.18 1.57 14.32
N LYS A 156 7.05 2.01 15.57
CA LYS A 156 8.11 2.72 16.31
C LYS A 156 9.39 1.90 16.40
N ARG A 157 9.27 0.61 16.73
CA ARG A 157 10.39 -0.31 16.82
C ARG A 157 11.10 -0.46 15.49
N THR A 158 10.34 -0.64 14.40
CA THR A 158 10.89 -0.69 13.05
C THR A 158 11.64 0.61 12.70
N LEU A 159 11.04 1.77 12.97
CA LEU A 159 11.66 3.07 12.70
C LEU A 159 12.93 3.33 13.53
N ILE A 160 12.95 2.92 14.80
CA ILE A 160 14.15 3.01 15.65
C ILE A 160 15.27 2.13 15.10
N PHE A 161 14.97 0.88 14.71
CA PHE A 161 15.97 0.00 14.10
C PHE A 161 16.50 0.54 12.78
N ILE A 162 15.63 1.08 11.92
CA ILE A 162 16.04 1.75 10.69
C ILE A 162 16.92 2.96 11.01
N GLY A 163 16.54 3.80 11.98
CA GLY A 163 17.33 4.96 12.40
C GLY A 163 18.72 4.57 12.89
N ILE A 164 18.83 3.56 13.75
CA ILE A 164 20.12 3.04 14.23
C ILE A 164 20.95 2.49 13.06
N ALA A 165 20.35 1.69 12.18
CA ALA A 165 21.03 1.13 11.01
C ALA A 165 21.53 2.23 10.07
N MET A 166 20.77 3.31 9.90
CA MET A 166 21.17 4.46 9.08
C MET A 166 22.33 5.24 9.69
N VAL A 167 22.36 5.42 11.01
CA VAL A 167 23.51 6.05 11.70
C VAL A 167 24.77 5.20 11.53
N VAL A 168 24.66 3.88 11.73
CA VAL A 168 25.77 2.94 11.52
C VAL A 168 26.24 2.99 10.06
N GLN A 169 25.32 2.98 9.11
CA GLN A 169 25.62 3.08 7.68
C GLN A 169 26.37 4.38 7.35
N PHE A 170 25.93 5.51 7.90
CA PHE A 170 26.58 6.80 7.71
C PHE A 170 28.00 6.83 8.26
N ILE A 171 28.21 6.32 9.49
CA ILE A 171 29.53 6.21 10.11
C ILE A 171 30.46 5.32 9.29
N ILE A 172 29.98 4.15 8.85
CA ILE A 172 30.75 3.23 8.01
C ILE A 172 31.12 3.91 6.68
N THR A 173 30.18 4.60 6.04
CA THR A 173 30.42 5.30 4.76
C THR A 173 31.52 6.36 4.90
N ILE A 174 31.50 7.17 5.96
CA ILE A 174 32.56 8.16 6.22
C ILE A 174 33.89 7.49 6.54
N ALA A 175 33.90 6.47 7.41
CA ALA A 175 35.13 5.78 7.77
C ALA A 175 35.81 5.17 6.54
N MET A 176 35.03 4.51 5.68
CA MET A 176 35.50 3.92 4.43
C MET A 176 36.05 4.96 3.46
N TRP A 177 35.37 6.11 3.32
CA TRP A 177 35.85 7.22 2.50
C TRP A 177 37.19 7.77 3.01
N LEU A 178 37.31 8.05 4.31
CA LEU A 178 38.54 8.53 4.94
C LEU A 178 39.70 7.54 4.85
N MET A 179 39.41 6.23 4.91
CA MET A 179 40.42 5.17 4.82
C MET A 179 40.93 4.94 3.38
N CYS A 180 40.17 5.34 2.36
CA CYS A 180 40.48 5.03 0.97
C CYS A 180 41.38 6.10 0.33
N LYS A 181 42.61 5.70 0.00
CA LYS A 181 43.63 6.60 -0.56
C LYS A 181 43.31 7.07 -1.99
N LYS A 182 42.26 6.52 -2.63
CA LYS A 182 41.75 7.01 -3.92
C LYS A 182 41.15 8.42 -3.85
N TYR A 183 40.46 8.73 -2.77
CA TYR A 183 39.84 10.05 -2.56
C TYR A 183 40.82 11.03 -1.91
N HIS A 184 41.81 10.49 -1.20
CA HIS A 184 42.80 11.25 -0.43
C HIS A 184 44.22 10.82 -0.77
N PRO A 185 44.89 11.43 -1.77
CA PRO A 185 46.23 10.99 -2.17
C PRO A 185 47.28 11.11 -1.05
N THR A 186 47.05 11.97 -0.06
CA THR A 186 47.97 12.26 1.04
C THR A 186 47.88 11.30 2.23
N TYR A 187 46.74 10.63 2.46
CA TYR A 187 46.55 9.75 3.62
C TYR A 187 45.55 8.62 3.31
N GLY A 188 45.58 7.55 4.10
CA GLY A 188 44.72 6.37 3.92
C GLY A 188 45.52 5.07 3.94
N ILE A 189 44.84 3.95 3.71
CA ILE A 189 45.46 2.63 3.77
C ILE A 189 46.35 2.40 2.54
N PRO A 190 47.64 2.08 2.69
CA PRO A 190 48.52 1.73 1.58
C PRO A 190 47.95 0.56 0.76
N GLY A 191 48.03 0.65 -0.58
CA GLY A 191 47.46 -0.34 -1.49
C GLY A 191 46.02 -0.06 -1.95
N THR A 192 45.37 0.97 -1.39
CA THR A 192 44.06 1.48 -1.84
C THR A 192 44.18 2.66 -2.81
N GLU A 193 45.36 2.86 -3.40
CA GLU A 193 45.62 3.95 -4.34
C GLU A 193 44.97 3.68 -5.70
N VAL A 194 44.75 4.75 -6.47
CA VAL A 194 44.25 4.64 -7.84
C VAL A 194 45.30 3.96 -8.72
N LYS A 195 44.86 2.95 -9.47
CA LYS A 195 45.68 2.18 -10.40
C LYS A 195 45.39 2.60 -11.84
N GLY A 196 46.40 2.52 -12.71
CA GLY A 196 46.27 2.80 -14.14
C GLY A 196 47.32 3.79 -14.64
N ALA A 197 47.82 3.55 -15.85
CA ALA A 197 48.84 4.39 -16.48
C ALA A 197 48.22 5.58 -17.21
N THR A 198 46.99 5.45 -17.69
CA THR A 198 46.27 6.50 -18.40
C THR A 198 45.16 7.13 -17.52
N PRO A 199 44.80 8.41 -17.71
CA PRO A 199 43.69 9.02 -16.99
C PRO A 199 42.37 8.25 -17.14
N GLN A 200 42.17 7.59 -18.28
CA GLN A 200 40.93 6.86 -18.58
C GLN A 200 40.86 5.55 -17.80
N GLU A 201 41.97 4.82 -17.69
CA GLU A 201 42.07 3.66 -16.79
C GLU A 201 41.89 4.07 -15.33
N GLN A 202 42.44 5.21 -14.92
CA GLN A 202 42.30 5.75 -13.57
C GLN A 202 40.84 6.12 -13.24
N ILE A 203 40.09 6.70 -14.19
CA ILE A 203 38.65 6.98 -14.02
C ILE A 203 37.86 5.69 -13.82
N VAL A 204 38.13 4.66 -14.63
CA VAL A 204 37.49 3.35 -14.48
C VAL A 204 37.82 2.74 -13.12
N ASN A 205 39.08 2.83 -12.69
CA ASN A 205 39.52 2.33 -11.39
C ASN A 205 38.93 3.13 -10.21
N LEU A 206 38.68 4.42 -10.38
CA LEU A 206 38.05 5.26 -9.35
C LEU A 206 36.59 4.82 -9.11
N GLY A 207 35.88 4.43 -10.17
CA GLY A 207 34.52 3.89 -10.09
C GLY A 207 34.43 2.42 -9.65
N GLN A 208 35.54 1.74 -9.41
CA GLN A 208 35.59 0.32 -9.09
C GLN A 208 36.47 0.03 -7.89
N GLY A 209 35.94 -0.59 -6.84
CA GLY A 209 36.79 -1.05 -5.76
C GLY A 209 36.07 -1.58 -4.55
N TRP A 210 36.88 -2.03 -3.58
CA TRP A 210 36.39 -2.56 -2.32
C TRP A 210 35.64 -1.50 -1.52
N GLU A 211 35.96 -0.22 -1.68
CA GLU A 211 35.34 0.90 -0.97
C GLU A 211 33.83 1.02 -1.20
N TRP A 212 33.28 0.39 -2.25
CA TRP A 212 31.86 0.38 -2.60
C TRP A 212 31.07 -0.78 -1.98
N TRP A 213 31.74 -1.70 -1.27
CA TRP A 213 31.15 -2.96 -0.83
C TRP A 213 29.88 -2.76 0.01
N GLN A 214 29.85 -1.77 0.92
CA GLN A 214 28.68 -1.55 1.77
C GLN A 214 27.44 -1.17 0.95
N SER A 215 27.61 -0.32 -0.06
CA SER A 215 26.52 0.13 -0.92
C SER A 215 25.97 -1.03 -1.76
N VAL A 216 26.85 -1.84 -2.34
CA VAL A 216 26.46 -3.00 -3.15
C VAL A 216 25.87 -4.12 -2.30
N LEU A 217 26.45 -4.43 -1.13
CA LEU A 217 25.96 -5.48 -0.24
C LEU A 217 24.54 -5.16 0.23
N TRP A 218 24.28 -3.93 0.68
CA TRP A 218 22.94 -3.56 1.10
C TRP A 218 21.95 -3.60 -0.05
N GLN A 219 22.34 -3.16 -1.24
CA GLN A 219 21.51 -3.31 -2.43
C GLN A 219 21.11 -4.76 -2.68
N VAL A 220 22.06 -5.69 -2.63
CA VAL A 220 21.78 -7.13 -2.80
C VAL A 220 20.84 -7.64 -1.70
N ILE A 221 21.09 -7.31 -0.43
CA ILE A 221 20.22 -7.74 0.67
C ILE A 221 18.80 -7.20 0.48
N TRP A 222 18.65 -5.94 0.09
CA TRP A 222 17.34 -5.35 -0.14
C TRP A 222 16.62 -5.96 -1.34
N THR A 223 17.30 -6.04 -2.48
CA THR A 223 16.65 -6.46 -3.73
C THR A 223 16.50 -7.96 -3.83
N TRP A 224 17.44 -8.77 -3.30
CA TRP A 224 17.46 -10.23 -3.47
C TRP A 224 17.10 -11.03 -2.23
N VAL A 225 17.01 -10.41 -1.05
CA VAL A 225 16.51 -11.09 0.17
C VAL A 225 15.19 -10.47 0.62
N ALA A 226 15.16 -9.17 0.90
CA ALA A 226 13.96 -8.52 1.42
C ALA A 226 12.85 -8.45 0.35
N ALA A 227 13.15 -8.07 -0.89
CA ALA A 227 12.13 -7.91 -1.92
C ALA A 227 11.40 -9.22 -2.26
N PRO A 228 12.05 -10.39 -2.42
CA PRO A 228 11.35 -11.66 -2.59
C PRO A 228 10.47 -12.03 -1.40
N ILE A 229 10.92 -11.79 -0.16
CA ILE A 229 10.12 -12.01 1.05
C ILE A 229 8.86 -11.13 1.03
N LEU A 230 8.98 -9.87 0.62
CA LEU A 230 7.83 -8.96 0.51
C LEU A 230 6.89 -9.38 -0.60
N ILE A 231 7.40 -9.77 -1.77
CA ILE A 231 6.58 -10.29 -2.87
C ILE A 231 5.79 -11.51 -2.40
N TRP A 232 6.44 -12.45 -1.71
CA TRP A 232 5.81 -13.65 -1.18
C TRP A 232 4.73 -13.31 -0.15
N LYS A 233 5.02 -12.44 0.82
CA LYS A 233 4.03 -12.01 1.84
C LYS A 233 2.87 -11.21 1.23
N ALA A 234 3.13 -10.40 0.21
CA ALA A 234 2.12 -9.60 -0.47
C ALA A 234 1.32 -10.41 -1.52
N TRP A 235 1.77 -11.61 -1.90
CA TRP A 235 1.20 -12.36 -3.02
C TRP A 235 -0.29 -12.64 -2.85
N ASP A 236 -0.69 -13.01 -1.64
CA ASP A 236 -2.05 -13.42 -1.27
C ASP A 236 -2.98 -12.23 -0.94
N ILE A 237 -2.44 -11.01 -0.84
CA ILE A 237 -3.23 -9.83 -0.43
C ILE A 237 -3.94 -9.23 -1.65
N ARG A 238 -5.24 -9.48 -1.81
CA ARG A 238 -6.01 -8.97 -2.96
C ARG A 238 -6.60 -7.58 -2.70
N ASP A 239 -5.74 -6.56 -2.62
CA ASP A 239 -6.20 -5.20 -2.38
C ASP A 239 -6.80 -4.52 -3.62
N THR A 240 -7.78 -3.64 -3.40
CA THR A 240 -8.42 -2.82 -4.44
C THR A 240 -7.75 -1.46 -4.64
N MET A 241 -6.83 -1.09 -3.76
CA MET A 241 -6.19 0.22 -3.72
C MET A 241 -4.90 0.29 -4.56
N GLY A 242 -4.48 -0.82 -5.17
CA GLY A 242 -3.24 -0.93 -5.95
C GLY A 242 -1.96 -0.93 -5.12
N TRP A 243 -2.03 -1.16 -3.80
CA TRP A 243 -0.87 -1.19 -2.92
C TRP A 243 -0.04 -2.46 -3.12
N ARG A 244 -0.65 -3.63 -3.29
CA ARG A 244 0.06 -4.86 -3.68
C ARG A 244 0.78 -4.67 -5.01
N THR A 245 0.07 -4.14 -6.01
CA THR A 245 0.64 -3.92 -7.34
C THR A 245 1.84 -2.99 -7.27
N GLN A 246 1.74 -1.89 -6.50
CA GLN A 246 2.89 -1.04 -6.23
C GLN A 246 4.05 -1.81 -5.60
N THR A 247 3.81 -2.51 -4.48
CA THR A 247 4.88 -3.22 -3.75
C THR A 247 5.57 -4.24 -4.66
N ILE A 248 4.81 -5.07 -5.37
CA ILE A 248 5.35 -6.08 -6.29
C ILE A 248 6.13 -5.42 -7.43
N ALA A 249 5.58 -4.37 -8.06
CA ALA A 249 6.23 -3.71 -9.18
C ALA A 249 7.52 -2.96 -8.78
N CYS A 250 7.54 -2.30 -7.60
CA CYS A 250 8.75 -1.70 -7.05
C CYS A 250 9.80 -2.77 -6.70
N CYS A 251 9.40 -3.88 -6.10
CA CYS A 251 10.31 -4.99 -5.80
C CYS A 251 10.89 -5.61 -7.09
N LEU A 252 10.05 -5.83 -8.11
CA LEU A 252 10.48 -6.42 -9.38
C LEU A 252 11.40 -5.50 -10.17
N SER A 253 11.12 -4.21 -10.23
CA SER A 253 12.02 -3.23 -10.85
C SER A 253 13.36 -3.11 -10.11
N GLY A 254 13.35 -3.23 -8.78
CA GLY A 254 14.57 -3.23 -7.97
C GLY A 254 15.46 -4.46 -8.18
N LEU A 255 14.89 -5.64 -8.46
CA LEU A 255 15.64 -6.87 -8.70
C LEU A 255 16.66 -6.74 -9.86
N LEU A 256 16.31 -5.98 -10.91
CA LEU A 256 17.15 -5.78 -12.08
C LEU A 256 18.25 -4.74 -11.88
N ALA A 257 18.09 -3.83 -10.92
CA ALA A 257 18.97 -2.66 -10.74
C ALA A 257 20.42 -3.05 -10.43
N THR A 258 20.62 -3.83 -9.35
CA THR A 258 21.95 -4.21 -8.86
C THR A 258 22.72 -5.07 -9.84
N PRO A 259 22.15 -6.14 -10.44
CA PRO A 259 22.85 -6.94 -11.44
C PRO A 259 23.26 -6.12 -12.66
N MET A 260 22.36 -5.28 -13.19
CA MET A 260 22.68 -4.45 -14.36
C MET A 260 23.73 -3.39 -14.06
N PHE A 261 23.71 -2.79 -12.88
CA PHE A 261 24.77 -1.90 -12.42
C PHE A 261 26.14 -2.60 -12.36
N MET A 262 26.19 -3.82 -11.80
CA MET A 262 27.43 -4.60 -11.73
C MET A 262 27.93 -5.00 -13.12
N ILE A 263 27.04 -5.44 -14.01
CA ILE A 263 27.38 -5.76 -15.40
C ILE A 263 27.95 -4.52 -16.10
N ALA A 264 27.26 -3.38 -16.03
CA ALA A 264 27.73 -2.14 -16.64
C ALA A 264 29.06 -1.64 -16.06
N THR A 265 29.33 -1.93 -14.79
CA THR A 265 30.56 -1.52 -14.11
C THR A 265 31.75 -2.40 -14.44
N TYR A 266 31.58 -3.73 -14.49
CA TYR A 266 32.70 -4.67 -14.59
C TYR A 266 32.88 -5.32 -15.98
N VAL A 267 31.86 -5.31 -16.85
CA VAL A 267 31.93 -5.95 -18.16
C VAL A 267 32.42 -4.95 -19.22
N PRO A 268 33.60 -5.15 -19.84
CA PRO A 268 34.18 -4.19 -20.78
C PRO A 268 33.32 -3.91 -22.03
N ALA A 269 32.47 -4.86 -22.43
CA ALA A 269 31.56 -4.69 -23.57
C ALA A 269 30.57 -3.52 -23.39
N PHE A 270 30.26 -3.15 -22.13
CA PHE A 270 29.39 -2.02 -21.82
C PHE A 270 30.08 -0.66 -21.93
N ALA A 271 31.40 -0.59 -22.14
CA ALA A 271 32.13 0.68 -22.23
C ALA A 271 31.53 1.62 -23.29
N LYS A 272 31.10 1.09 -24.44
CA LYS A 272 30.46 1.88 -25.51
C LYS A 272 29.11 2.47 -25.08
N VAL A 273 28.36 1.74 -24.26
CA VAL A 273 27.07 2.18 -23.72
C VAL A 273 27.30 3.21 -22.62
N ASN A 274 28.26 2.95 -21.72
CA ASN A 274 28.60 3.79 -20.58
C ASN A 274 29.04 5.21 -20.97
N MET A 275 29.49 5.41 -22.20
CA MET A 275 29.79 6.75 -22.74
C MET A 275 28.56 7.66 -22.77
N TYR A 276 27.37 7.10 -23.02
CA TYR A 276 26.12 7.84 -23.16
C TYR A 276 25.14 7.57 -22.03
N PHE A 277 25.20 6.36 -21.46
CA PHE A 277 24.32 5.88 -20.40
C PHE A 277 25.18 5.41 -19.22
N PRO A 278 25.48 6.31 -18.26
CA PRO A 278 26.33 6.00 -17.11
C PRO A 278 25.90 4.73 -16.36
N GLN A 279 26.84 4.01 -15.76
CA GLN A 279 26.61 2.70 -15.14
C GLN A 279 25.48 2.73 -14.10
N SER A 280 25.41 3.80 -13.29
CA SER A 280 24.39 3.97 -12.25
C SER A 280 22.98 4.22 -12.80
N GLN A 281 22.82 4.53 -14.09
CA GLN A 281 21.51 4.73 -14.72
C GLN A 281 20.61 3.50 -14.66
N TRP A 282 21.17 2.29 -14.59
CA TRP A 282 20.39 1.07 -14.35
C TRP A 282 19.66 1.08 -12.99
N ILE A 283 20.26 1.70 -11.97
CA ILE A 283 19.60 1.94 -10.68
C ILE A 283 18.57 3.05 -10.83
N HIS A 284 18.89 4.13 -11.53
CA HIS A 284 17.96 5.27 -11.73
C HIS A 284 16.70 4.88 -12.51
N VAL A 285 16.78 3.96 -13.46
CA VAL A 285 15.60 3.38 -14.12
C VAL A 285 14.68 2.71 -13.11
N SER A 286 15.23 1.94 -12.15
CA SER A 286 14.42 1.32 -11.10
C SER A 286 13.77 2.35 -10.18
N ILE A 287 14.46 3.44 -9.85
CA ILE A 287 13.90 4.55 -9.06
C ILE A 287 12.74 5.22 -9.79
N MET A 288 12.87 5.45 -11.09
CA MET A 288 11.78 6.00 -11.91
C MET A 288 10.54 5.10 -11.86
N PHE A 289 10.71 3.78 -11.89
CA PHE A 289 9.58 2.85 -11.68
C PHE A 289 9.00 2.97 -10.26
N TRP A 290 9.83 3.12 -9.23
CA TRP A 290 9.33 3.33 -7.87
C TRP A 290 8.50 4.60 -7.75
N GLU A 291 8.96 5.69 -8.36
CA GLU A 291 8.24 6.96 -8.44
C GLU A 291 6.90 6.78 -9.16
N ILE A 292 6.88 6.05 -10.28
CA ILE A 292 5.65 5.77 -11.03
C ILE A 292 4.62 5.04 -10.17
N PHE A 293 5.03 3.91 -9.60
CA PHE A 293 4.11 3.05 -8.86
C PHE A 293 3.72 3.62 -7.50
N THR A 294 4.58 4.44 -6.88
CA THR A 294 4.30 5.02 -5.56
C THR A 294 3.46 6.28 -5.63
N VAL A 295 3.59 7.07 -6.70
CA VAL A 295 2.90 8.36 -6.82
C VAL A 295 1.71 8.29 -7.79
N PHE A 296 1.88 7.74 -8.99
CA PHE A 296 0.80 7.77 -10.00
C PHE A 296 -0.27 6.69 -9.80
N VAL A 297 0.05 5.54 -9.20
CA VAL A 297 -0.98 4.52 -8.90
C VAL A 297 -2.03 5.05 -7.91
N PRO A 298 -1.67 5.66 -6.76
CA PRO A 298 -2.66 6.30 -5.89
C PRO A 298 -3.52 7.35 -6.61
N ILE A 299 -2.92 8.17 -7.47
CA ILE A 299 -3.64 9.19 -8.24
C ILE A 299 -4.71 8.55 -9.13
N PHE A 300 -4.30 7.53 -9.89
CA PHE A 300 -5.22 6.78 -10.74
C PHE A 300 -6.37 6.18 -9.92
N GLN A 301 -6.08 5.61 -8.75
CA GLN A 301 -7.09 5.02 -7.88
C GLN A 301 -8.06 6.04 -7.29
N VAL A 302 -7.60 7.24 -6.96
CA VAL A 302 -8.46 8.35 -6.53
C VAL A 302 -9.41 8.79 -7.66
N ILE A 303 -8.89 8.92 -8.89
CA ILE A 303 -9.70 9.27 -10.05
C ILE A 303 -10.77 8.20 -10.31
N GLN A 304 -10.39 6.91 -10.25
CA GLN A 304 -11.34 5.81 -10.38
C GLN A 304 -12.41 5.84 -9.29
N LEU A 305 -12.04 6.12 -8.03
CA LEU A 305 -12.99 6.27 -6.94
C LEU A 305 -13.98 7.41 -7.20
N TRP A 306 -13.52 8.56 -7.70
CA TRP A 306 -14.41 9.68 -8.03
C TRP A 306 -15.38 9.35 -9.16
N ILE A 307 -14.91 8.65 -10.20
CA ILE A 307 -15.75 8.18 -11.30
C ILE A 307 -16.83 7.24 -10.77
N LEU A 308 -16.45 6.28 -9.92
CA LEU A 308 -17.38 5.33 -9.30
C LEU A 308 -18.39 6.04 -8.41
N LYS A 309 -17.94 6.96 -7.54
CA LYS A 309 -18.83 7.75 -6.66
C LYS A 309 -19.84 8.57 -7.47
N LYS A 310 -19.41 9.19 -8.56
CA LYS A 310 -20.31 9.93 -9.46
C LYS A 310 -21.37 9.01 -10.07
N LYS A 311 -20.97 7.80 -10.50
CA LYS A 311 -21.90 6.81 -11.03
C LYS A 311 -22.93 6.40 -9.98
N THR A 312 -22.49 6.02 -8.78
CA THR A 312 -23.39 5.63 -7.67
C THR A 312 -24.36 6.74 -7.30
N ASN A 313 -23.90 7.99 -7.17
CA ASN A 313 -24.78 9.11 -6.86
C ASN A 313 -25.86 9.35 -7.95
N ASN A 314 -25.49 9.17 -9.22
CA ASN A 314 -26.45 9.28 -10.32
C ASN A 314 -27.49 8.15 -10.27
N SER A 315 -27.08 6.90 -10.00
CA SER A 315 -28.00 5.76 -9.87
C SER A 315 -28.93 5.93 -8.65
N THR A 316 -28.42 6.40 -7.51
CA THR A 316 -29.22 6.67 -6.30
C THR A 316 -30.22 7.79 -6.51
N SER A 317 -29.83 8.90 -7.16
CA SER A 317 -30.76 10.01 -7.46
C SER A 317 -31.82 9.61 -8.48
N ALA A 318 -31.47 8.82 -9.49
CA ALA A 318 -32.45 8.25 -10.43
C ALA A 318 -33.46 7.35 -9.71
N HIS A 319 -33.02 6.53 -8.74
CA HIS A 319 -33.92 5.72 -7.91
C HIS A 319 -34.87 6.58 -7.06
N GLY A 320 -34.33 7.57 -6.33
CA GLY A 320 -35.14 8.47 -5.50
C GLY A 320 -36.18 9.27 -6.31
N SER A 321 -35.84 9.67 -7.54
CA SER A 321 -36.76 10.34 -8.46
C SER A 321 -37.82 9.39 -9.01
N SER A 322 -37.43 8.13 -9.30
CA SER A 322 -38.34 7.10 -9.79
C SER A 322 -39.35 6.65 -8.73
N SER A 323 -38.96 6.60 -7.46
CA SER A 323 -39.85 6.27 -6.35
C SER A 323 -40.93 7.34 -6.09
N ILE A 324 -40.68 8.60 -6.47
CA ILE A 324 -41.68 9.68 -6.42
C ILE A 324 -42.65 9.61 -7.61
N SER A 325 -42.26 9.03 -8.74
CA SER A 325 -43.15 8.78 -9.88
C SER A 325 -43.93 7.46 -9.79
N THR A 326 -43.50 6.50 -8.96
CA THR A 326 -44.13 5.17 -8.83
C THR A 326 -45.08 5.06 -7.63
N CYS A 327 -45.21 6.08 -6.77
CA CYS A 327 -46.24 6.11 -5.72
C CYS A 327 -47.69 6.29 -6.23
N MET A 328 -47.93 6.10 -7.54
CA MET A 328 -49.28 6.03 -8.09
C MET A 328 -49.61 4.76 -8.90
N ASN A 329 -48.74 3.74 -9.02
CA ASN A 329 -49.17 2.46 -9.61
C ASN A 329 -48.40 1.23 -9.08
N ASP A 330 -49.19 0.24 -8.68
CA ASP A 330 -48.90 -1.17 -8.42
C ASP A 330 -48.16 -1.58 -7.13
N PHE A 331 -49.00 -1.82 -6.11
CA PHE A 331 -48.90 -3.03 -5.30
C PHE A 331 -49.13 -4.27 -6.19
N SER A 332 -48.06 -4.95 -6.59
CA SER A 332 -48.13 -6.38 -6.84
C SER A 332 -46.80 -7.02 -6.45
N SER A 333 -46.82 -7.64 -5.29
CA SER A 333 -45.85 -8.59 -4.78
C SER A 333 -45.76 -9.82 -5.68
N ASN A 334 -44.52 -10.25 -5.96
CA ASN A 334 -44.06 -11.62 -6.20
C ASN A 334 -43.17 -11.71 -7.45
N GLU A 335 -41.85 -11.79 -7.27
CA GLU A 335 -40.97 -12.71 -8.00
C GLU A 335 -39.50 -12.52 -7.59
N TRP A 336 -39.08 -13.26 -6.57
CA TRP A 336 -37.68 -13.67 -6.45
C TRP A 336 -37.65 -15.07 -5.84
N LYS A 337 -38.07 -16.06 -6.62
CA LYS A 337 -38.04 -17.47 -6.21
C LYS A 337 -36.95 -18.20 -7.00
N ASN A 338 -35.95 -18.65 -6.24
CA ASN A 338 -35.08 -19.81 -6.42
C ASN A 338 -34.97 -20.42 -7.82
N GLN A 339 -33.78 -20.37 -8.41
CA GLN A 339 -33.42 -21.23 -9.53
C GLN A 339 -32.37 -22.25 -9.09
N SER A 340 -32.86 -23.38 -8.57
CA SER A 340 -32.13 -24.64 -8.50
C SER A 340 -32.63 -25.55 -9.62
N SER A 341 -31.70 -25.95 -10.49
CA SER A 341 -31.67 -27.19 -11.26
C SER A 341 -32.98 -27.68 -11.90
N SER A 342 -33.14 -27.50 -13.21
CA SER A 342 -33.72 -28.54 -14.09
C SER A 342 -33.38 -28.32 -15.56
N SER A 343 -32.83 -29.39 -16.12
CA SER A 343 -32.58 -29.69 -17.54
C SER A 343 -33.61 -29.11 -18.52
N SER A 344 -33.13 -28.45 -19.58
CA SER A 344 -33.88 -28.37 -20.83
C SER A 344 -32.95 -28.61 -22.01
N THR A 345 -33.40 -29.52 -22.87
CA THR A 345 -32.75 -29.97 -24.10
C THR A 345 -32.99 -28.99 -25.24
N LEU A 346 -31.92 -28.79 -26.02
CA LEU A 346 -31.89 -28.51 -27.46
C LEU A 346 -32.53 -27.20 -27.99
N ALA A 347 -31.61 -26.32 -28.40
CA ALA A 347 -31.59 -25.58 -29.68
C ALA A 347 -32.81 -24.72 -30.05
N GLU A 348 -32.60 -23.41 -30.18
CA GLU A 348 -32.34 -22.76 -31.48
C GLU A 348 -32.36 -21.22 -31.30
N LYS A 349 -31.55 -20.52 -32.11
CA LYS A 349 -31.49 -19.06 -32.31
C LYS A 349 -30.60 -18.26 -31.35
N GLY A 350 -29.35 -18.11 -31.78
CA GLY A 350 -28.40 -17.17 -31.22
C GLY A 350 -28.79 -15.72 -31.49
N GLN A 351 -29.03 -14.96 -30.43
CA GLN A 351 -28.85 -13.50 -30.33
C GLN A 351 -29.18 -12.99 -28.90
N ALA A 352 -28.71 -13.66 -27.84
CA ALA A 352 -29.10 -13.33 -26.47
C ALA A 352 -27.93 -13.31 -25.46
N THR A 353 -26.71 -12.96 -25.88
CA THR A 353 -25.52 -13.00 -25.00
C THR A 353 -24.73 -11.69 -24.91
N THR A 354 -25.32 -10.54 -25.24
CA THR A 354 -24.63 -9.23 -25.09
C THR A 354 -25.39 -8.18 -24.28
N THR A 355 -26.45 -8.58 -23.57
CA THR A 355 -27.23 -7.66 -22.76
C THR A 355 -27.62 -8.31 -21.43
N ILE A 356 -26.64 -8.60 -20.56
CA ILE A 356 -26.91 -8.40 -19.12
C ILE A 356 -27.27 -6.93 -19.04
N SER A 357 -28.56 -6.66 -18.83
CA SER A 357 -29.12 -5.34 -19.09
C SER A 357 -28.38 -4.30 -18.25
N ARG A 358 -27.98 -3.19 -18.88
CA ARG A 358 -27.46 -1.99 -18.19
C ARG A 358 -28.37 -1.59 -17.00
N VAL A 359 -29.65 -1.97 -17.07
CA VAL A 359 -30.73 -1.77 -16.10
C VAL A 359 -30.58 -2.66 -14.84
N GLU A 360 -30.26 -3.95 -14.96
CA GLU A 360 -29.96 -4.82 -13.80
C GLU A 360 -28.67 -4.42 -13.09
N VAL A 361 -27.68 -3.97 -13.86
CA VAL A 361 -26.40 -3.51 -13.31
C VAL A 361 -26.58 -2.21 -12.53
N ASP A 362 -27.48 -1.32 -12.93
CA ASP A 362 -27.77 -0.07 -12.21
C ASP A 362 -28.58 -0.32 -10.92
N ARG A 363 -29.42 -1.36 -10.91
CA ARG A 363 -30.16 -1.82 -9.73
C ARG A 363 -29.27 -2.40 -8.61
N MET A 364 -28.04 -2.82 -8.91
CA MET A 364 -27.11 -3.32 -7.88
C MET A 364 -26.36 -2.20 -7.15
N TYR A 365 -26.30 -0.97 -7.68
CA TYR A 365 -25.64 0.16 -7.01
C TYR A 365 -26.60 0.93 -6.08
N THR A 366 -27.74 0.35 -5.72
CA THR A 366 -28.79 1.00 -4.92
C THR A 366 -28.60 0.78 -3.42
N PRO A 367 -29.15 1.69 -2.58
CA PRO A 367 -29.20 1.50 -1.12
C PRO A 367 -29.92 0.19 -0.72
N ASP A 368 -30.98 -0.18 -1.43
CA ASP A 368 -31.79 -1.36 -1.11
C ASP A 368 -31.02 -2.67 -1.32
N ALA A 369 -30.14 -2.72 -2.32
CA ALA A 369 -29.28 -3.88 -2.56
C ALA A 369 -28.22 -4.04 -1.45
N LEU A 370 -27.69 -2.92 -0.94
CA LEU A 370 -26.79 -2.93 0.22
C LEU A 370 -27.52 -3.44 1.47
N ASP A 371 -28.73 -2.93 1.74
CA ASP A 371 -29.56 -3.38 2.87
C ASP A 371 -29.87 -4.87 2.78
N HIS A 372 -30.17 -5.36 1.59
CA HIS A 372 -30.40 -6.78 1.36
C HIS A 372 -29.19 -7.64 1.77
N VAL A 373 -27.98 -7.23 1.36
CA VAL A 373 -26.76 -7.97 1.67
C VAL A 373 -26.40 -7.86 3.15
N LEU A 374 -26.54 -6.69 3.76
CA LEU A 374 -26.30 -6.51 5.20
C LEU A 374 -27.26 -7.39 6.04
N ASN A 375 -28.50 -7.57 5.60
CA ASN A 375 -29.49 -8.37 6.32
C ASN A 375 -29.38 -9.88 6.05
N LYS A 376 -29.04 -10.30 4.82
CA LYS A 376 -29.01 -11.73 4.45
C LYS A 376 -27.65 -12.39 4.56
N SER A 377 -26.57 -11.69 4.22
CA SER A 377 -25.23 -12.27 4.13
C SER A 377 -24.14 -11.20 4.31
N PRO A 378 -24.02 -10.62 5.52
CA PRO A 378 -23.02 -9.59 5.80
C PRO A 378 -21.58 -10.12 5.68
N GLU A 379 -21.37 -11.43 5.88
CA GLU A 379 -20.04 -12.08 5.91
C GLU A 379 -19.24 -11.86 4.63
N ALA A 380 -19.84 -12.02 3.45
CA ALA A 380 -19.14 -11.85 2.17
C ALA A 380 -18.70 -10.40 1.94
N LEU A 381 -19.52 -9.44 2.38
CA LEU A 381 -19.20 -8.02 2.32
C LEU A 381 -18.13 -7.64 3.34
N GLN A 382 -18.20 -8.21 4.55
CA GLN A 382 -17.23 -8.01 5.62
C GLN A 382 -15.87 -8.60 5.26
N GLU A 383 -15.83 -9.80 4.68
CA GLU A 383 -14.60 -10.41 4.17
C GLU A 383 -13.95 -9.54 3.10
N PHE A 384 -14.75 -9.04 2.15
CA PHE A 384 -14.25 -8.14 1.12
C PHE A 384 -13.74 -6.82 1.71
N ALA A 385 -14.50 -6.20 2.61
CA ALA A 385 -14.11 -4.95 3.26
C ALA A 385 -12.79 -5.11 4.04
N ALA A 386 -12.64 -6.21 4.78
CA ALA A 386 -11.44 -6.49 5.57
C ALA A 386 -10.21 -6.88 4.71
N ARG A 387 -10.35 -7.79 3.74
CA ARG A 387 -9.20 -8.31 2.96
C ARG A 387 -8.81 -7.42 1.78
N CYS A 388 -9.78 -6.76 1.15
CA CYS A 388 -9.57 -6.09 -0.13
C CYS A 388 -9.58 -4.57 -0.02
N GLU A 389 -10.34 -3.99 0.91
CA GLU A 389 -10.44 -2.53 1.06
C GLU A 389 -9.80 -2.00 2.36
N PHE A 390 -9.49 -2.86 3.32
CA PHE A 390 -9.01 -2.45 4.65
C PHE A 390 -9.98 -1.48 5.35
N SER A 391 -11.28 -1.73 5.20
CA SER A 391 -12.37 -0.96 5.78
C SER A 391 -13.37 -1.86 6.53
N GLY A 392 -12.89 -2.99 7.04
CA GLY A 392 -13.69 -4.02 7.71
C GLY A 392 -14.42 -3.50 8.95
N GLU A 393 -13.85 -2.49 9.62
CA GLU A 393 -14.44 -1.85 10.80
C GLU A 393 -15.84 -1.29 10.54
N ASN A 394 -16.10 -0.77 9.33
CA ASN A 394 -17.38 -0.17 8.99
C ASN A 394 -18.49 -1.23 8.89
N VAL A 395 -18.21 -2.35 8.21
CA VAL A 395 -19.18 -3.44 8.04
C VAL A 395 -19.37 -4.20 9.36
N ALA A 396 -18.29 -4.42 10.11
CA ALA A 396 -18.35 -5.04 11.43
C ALA A 396 -19.18 -4.20 12.41
N PHE A 397 -19.00 -2.88 12.44
CA PHE A 397 -19.84 -2.00 13.26
C PHE A 397 -21.33 -2.08 12.89
N LEU A 398 -21.66 -2.03 11.58
CA LEU A 398 -23.06 -2.13 11.14
C LEU A 398 -23.69 -3.46 11.57
N ASN A 399 -22.92 -4.56 11.51
CA ASN A 399 -23.37 -5.87 11.96
C ASN A 399 -23.59 -5.89 13.49
N GLU A 400 -22.62 -5.40 14.28
CA GLU A 400 -22.73 -5.35 15.74
C GLU A 400 -23.89 -4.47 16.23
N VAL A 401 -24.12 -3.31 15.60
CA VAL A 401 -25.28 -2.46 15.92
C VAL A 401 -26.59 -3.15 15.55
N SER A 402 -26.63 -3.90 14.44
CA SER A 402 -27.80 -4.70 14.08
C SER A 402 -28.07 -5.79 15.12
N LEU A 403 -27.04 -6.53 15.53
CA LEU A 403 -27.15 -7.55 16.58
C LEU A 403 -27.59 -6.96 17.92
N TRP A 404 -27.07 -5.79 18.28
CA TRP A 404 -27.49 -5.06 19.48
C TRP A 404 -28.97 -4.70 19.43
N LYS A 405 -29.46 -4.15 18.32
CA LYS A 405 -30.87 -3.81 18.12
C LYS A 405 -31.80 -5.02 18.05
N CYS A 406 -31.33 -6.15 17.52
CA CYS A 406 -32.10 -7.40 17.51
C CYS A 406 -32.18 -8.06 18.89
N ARG A 407 -31.16 -7.87 19.73
CA ARG A 407 -31.08 -8.48 21.06
C ARG A 407 -31.90 -7.75 22.11
N TRP A 408 -32.05 -6.44 21.98
CA TRP A 408 -32.70 -5.60 22.98
C TRP A 408 -33.95 -4.92 22.42
N PRO A 409 -35.07 -4.85 23.17
CA PRO A 409 -36.29 -4.22 22.71
C PRO A 409 -36.09 -2.70 22.53
N ALA A 410 -36.89 -2.10 21.64
CA ALA A 410 -36.82 -0.66 21.36
C ALA A 410 -37.14 0.21 22.60
N ILE A 411 -37.98 -0.32 23.50
CA ILE A 411 -38.29 0.27 24.80
C ILE A 411 -37.71 -0.68 25.84
N LEU A 412 -36.67 -0.23 26.54
CA LEU A 412 -35.97 -1.03 27.55
C LEU A 412 -36.71 -1.00 28.87
N ALA A 413 -36.89 -2.17 29.50
CA ALA A 413 -37.21 -2.23 30.91
C ALA A 413 -35.98 -1.84 31.76
N GLU A 414 -36.20 -1.38 33.00
CA GLU A 414 -35.11 -1.02 33.93
C GLU A 414 -34.13 -2.19 34.18
N GLU A 415 -34.62 -3.43 34.14
CA GLU A 415 -33.81 -4.64 34.33
C GLU A 415 -32.92 -4.95 33.12
N GLU A 416 -33.33 -4.53 31.91
CA GLU A 416 -32.63 -4.79 30.65
C GLU A 416 -31.64 -3.67 30.29
N ARG A 417 -31.88 -2.47 30.84
CA ARG A 417 -31.07 -1.27 30.61
C ARG A 417 -29.57 -1.48 30.87
N PRO A 418 -29.12 -2.16 31.94
CA PRO A 418 -27.70 -2.43 32.17
C PRO A 418 -27.07 -3.35 31.14
N GLY A 419 -27.80 -4.37 30.66
CA GLY A 419 -27.31 -5.28 29.63
C GLY A 419 -27.20 -4.60 28.28
N ALA A 420 -28.22 -3.82 27.89
CA ALA A 420 -28.21 -3.02 26.67
C ALA A 420 -27.08 -1.99 26.68
N PHE A 421 -26.87 -1.32 27.81
CA PHE A 421 -25.81 -0.34 27.99
C PHE A 421 -24.42 -0.97 27.88
N ASN A 422 -24.17 -2.09 28.57
CA ASN A 422 -22.87 -2.78 28.52
C ASN A 422 -22.52 -3.28 27.12
N HIS A 423 -23.50 -3.76 26.37
CA HIS A 423 -23.30 -4.14 24.97
C HIS A 423 -22.96 -2.90 24.11
N ALA A 424 -23.70 -1.79 24.27
CA ALA A 424 -23.41 -0.53 23.58
C ALA A 424 -22.03 0.05 23.95
N LEU A 425 -21.63 -0.06 25.22
CA LEU A 425 -20.33 0.38 25.72
C LEU A 425 -19.18 -0.38 25.07
N ARG A 426 -19.34 -1.68 24.82
CA ARG A 426 -18.38 -2.49 24.06
C ARG A 426 -18.30 -2.05 22.60
N ILE A 427 -19.44 -1.77 21.95
CA ILE A 427 -19.45 -1.22 20.59
C ILE A 427 -18.72 0.12 20.53
N TYR A 428 -18.93 1.00 21.51
CA TYR A 428 -18.18 2.25 21.62
C TYR A 428 -16.67 2.00 21.77
N GLY A 429 -16.28 1.10 22.67
CA GLY A 429 -14.87 0.75 22.91
C GLY A 429 -14.18 0.18 21.68
N ASP A 430 -14.83 -0.75 20.96
CA ASP A 430 -14.24 -1.49 19.85
C ASP A 430 -14.18 -0.66 18.54
N TYR A 431 -15.13 0.25 18.30
CA TYR A 431 -15.29 0.92 17.00
C TYR A 431 -15.27 2.45 17.03
N VAL A 432 -15.62 3.10 18.14
CA VAL A 432 -15.82 4.56 18.17
C VAL A 432 -14.72 5.28 18.95
N SER A 433 -14.33 4.73 20.09
CA SER A 433 -13.37 5.32 21.02
C SER A 433 -12.02 5.54 20.35
N THR A 434 -11.55 6.79 20.34
CA THR A 434 -10.19 7.13 19.87
C THR A 434 -9.08 6.60 20.79
N HIS A 435 -9.43 6.20 22.01
CA HIS A 435 -8.49 5.72 23.03
C HIS A 435 -8.41 4.19 23.10
N HIS A 436 -9.42 3.49 22.57
CA HIS A 436 -9.59 2.04 22.75
C HIS A 436 -9.77 1.28 21.44
N ALA A 437 -10.39 1.89 20.42
CA ALA A 437 -10.63 1.23 19.14
C ALA A 437 -9.34 1.10 18.33
N VAL A 438 -9.07 -0.10 17.82
CA VAL A 438 -7.91 -0.36 16.94
C VAL A 438 -8.07 0.33 15.59
N PHE A 439 -9.31 0.36 15.07
CA PHE A 439 -9.68 1.08 13.85
C PHE A 439 -10.92 1.92 14.16
N PRO A 440 -10.74 3.15 14.69
CA PRO A 440 -11.88 4.01 15.00
C PRO A 440 -12.60 4.42 13.71
N LEU A 441 -13.93 4.41 13.77
CA LEU A 441 -14.79 4.81 12.66
C LEU A 441 -14.56 6.28 12.29
N ASN A 442 -14.61 6.55 10.98
CA ASN A 442 -14.48 7.90 10.45
C ASN A 442 -15.82 8.65 10.56
N ILE A 443 -16.13 9.15 11.76
CA ILE A 443 -17.37 9.88 12.06
C ILE A 443 -17.13 11.37 12.28
N SER A 444 -18.19 12.17 12.23
CA SER A 444 -18.10 13.62 12.48
C SER A 444 -17.70 13.92 13.93
N SER A 445 -17.01 15.03 14.16
CA SER A 445 -16.64 15.46 15.52
C SER A 445 -17.86 15.71 16.41
N GLN A 446 -19.01 16.06 15.83
CA GLN A 446 -20.26 16.27 16.55
C GLN A 446 -20.82 14.94 17.06
N SER A 447 -21.01 13.97 16.18
CA SER A 447 -21.52 12.64 16.52
C SER A 447 -20.57 11.91 17.49
N TYR A 448 -19.26 12.08 17.31
CA TYR A 448 -18.26 11.56 18.25
C TYR A 448 -18.43 12.15 19.66
N LYS A 449 -18.56 13.49 19.78
CA LYS A 449 -18.73 14.15 21.10
C LYS A 449 -20.00 13.72 21.81
N GLN A 450 -21.08 13.46 21.09
CA GLN A 450 -22.32 12.95 21.65
C GLN A 450 -22.13 11.56 22.26
N LEU A 451 -21.49 10.63 21.53
CA LEU A 451 -21.18 9.30 22.03
C LEU A 451 -20.16 9.35 23.19
N GLN A 452 -19.16 10.22 23.10
CA GLN A 452 -18.16 10.44 24.13
C GLN A 452 -18.80 10.90 25.45
N ALA A 453 -19.79 11.80 25.40
CA ALA A 453 -20.48 12.29 26.60
C ALA A 453 -21.20 11.17 27.38
N VAL A 454 -21.62 10.09 26.70
CA VAL A 454 -22.33 8.96 27.29
C VAL A 454 -21.35 7.86 27.74
N PHE A 455 -20.40 7.49 26.88
CA PHE A 455 -19.64 6.26 27.05
C PHE A 455 -18.20 6.45 27.55
N GLU A 456 -17.61 7.65 27.48
CA GLU A 456 -16.18 7.84 27.75
C GLU A 456 -15.78 7.52 29.20
N SER A 457 -16.54 8.04 30.17
CA SER A 457 -16.29 7.77 31.59
C SER A 457 -16.46 6.28 31.93
N PRO A 458 -17.58 5.63 31.55
CA PRO A 458 -17.74 4.18 31.70
C PRO A 458 -16.67 3.35 30.96
N ALA A 459 -16.25 3.79 29.77
CA ALA A 459 -15.21 3.12 28.98
C ALA A 459 -13.87 3.18 29.69
N ARG A 460 -13.51 4.32 30.30
CA ARG A 460 -12.27 4.44 31.08
C ARG A 460 -12.26 3.55 32.32
N VAL A 461 -13.42 3.35 32.96
CA VAL A 461 -13.54 2.44 34.10
C VAL A 461 -13.38 0.99 33.65
N LEU A 462 -13.97 0.61 32.52
CA LEU A 462 -13.98 -0.78 32.04
C LEU A 462 -12.68 -1.18 31.32
N PHE A 463 -12.13 -0.30 30.50
CA PHE A 463 -10.96 -0.57 29.64
C PHE A 463 -9.67 0.06 30.17
N GLY A 464 -9.73 0.95 31.17
CA GLY A 464 -8.60 1.67 31.73
C GLY A 464 -8.33 3.01 31.04
N GLU A 465 -7.21 3.65 31.39
CA GLU A 465 -6.77 4.91 30.77
C GLU A 465 -6.12 4.61 29.41
N GLY A 466 -6.93 4.65 28.33
CA GLY A 466 -6.49 4.27 26.99
C GLY A 466 -5.37 5.17 26.43
N SER A 467 -4.30 4.57 25.91
CA SER A 467 -3.07 5.26 25.46
C SER A 467 -2.94 5.43 23.94
N ILE A 468 -4.05 5.38 23.17
CA ILE A 468 -4.01 5.52 21.71
C ILE A 468 -3.97 7.00 21.30
N ASN A 469 -3.06 7.38 20.42
CA ASN A 469 -2.96 8.73 19.87
C ASN A 469 -4.08 8.99 18.85
N SER A 470 -5.04 9.84 19.24
CA SER A 470 -6.21 10.20 18.43
C SER A 470 -5.88 10.82 17.07
N THR A 471 -4.69 11.44 16.91
CA THR A 471 -4.33 12.17 15.67
C THR A 471 -3.74 11.28 14.58
N SER A 472 -3.27 10.08 14.92
CA SER A 472 -2.85 9.08 13.95
C SER A 472 -3.03 7.66 14.49
N PRO A 473 -4.25 7.10 14.37
CA PRO A 473 -4.58 5.76 14.88
C PRO A 473 -3.80 4.63 14.19
N PHE A 474 -3.05 4.95 13.12
CA PHE A 474 -2.19 4.02 12.40
C PHE A 474 -0.70 4.14 12.75
N ASP A 475 -0.28 5.17 13.50
CA ASP A 475 1.14 5.44 13.83
C ASP A 475 1.51 5.10 15.28
N ASP A 476 0.54 5.14 16.19
CA ASP A 476 0.71 4.84 17.62
C ASP A 476 -0.32 3.81 18.05
N VAL A 477 0.01 2.53 17.90
CA VAL A 477 -0.84 1.44 18.40
C VAL A 477 -0.16 0.82 19.61
N ASP A 478 -0.30 1.49 20.75
CA ASP A 478 -0.12 0.83 22.05
C ASP A 478 -1.21 -0.23 22.18
N LEU A 479 -0.91 -1.45 21.74
CA LEU A 479 -1.77 -2.61 22.00
C LEU A 479 -1.68 -2.96 23.48
N THR A 480 -2.42 -2.24 24.32
CA THR A 480 -3.02 -2.84 25.49
C THR A 480 -4.42 -3.27 25.05
N LEU A 481 -4.49 -4.34 24.25
CA LEU A 481 -5.77 -4.97 24.02
C LEU A 481 -6.29 -5.44 25.38
N PRO A 482 -7.58 -5.24 25.69
CA PRO A 482 -8.16 -5.77 26.90
C PRO A 482 -7.87 -7.28 26.96
N SER A 483 -7.25 -7.75 28.04
CA SER A 483 -7.11 -9.19 28.31
C SER A 483 -8.48 -9.87 28.16
N GLU A 484 -8.52 -11.17 27.81
CA GLU A 484 -9.76 -11.96 27.75
C GLU A 484 -10.65 -11.82 29.00
N GLU A 485 -10.06 -11.45 30.15
CA GLU A 485 -10.75 -11.08 31.39
C GLU A 485 -11.76 -9.92 31.23
N ILE A 486 -11.54 -8.97 30.31
CA ILE A 486 -12.42 -7.81 30.08
C ILE A 486 -13.61 -8.17 29.18
N SER A 487 -13.51 -9.23 28.36
CA SER A 487 -14.64 -9.71 27.54
C SER A 487 -15.81 -10.24 28.39
N GLY A 488 -15.52 -10.62 29.65
CA GLY A 488 -16.50 -10.96 30.69
C GLY A 488 -16.78 -9.85 31.71
N ALA A 489 -16.09 -8.71 31.65
CA ALA A 489 -16.28 -7.62 32.58
C ALA A 489 -17.54 -6.80 32.21
N TYR A 490 -18.29 -6.40 33.23
CA TYR A 490 -19.49 -5.58 33.11
C TYR A 490 -19.28 -4.29 33.91
N TYR A 491 -19.62 -3.16 33.29
CA TYR A 491 -19.76 -1.90 33.98
C TYR A 491 -20.98 -1.95 34.90
N THR A 492 -20.76 -1.73 36.20
CA THR A 492 -21.77 -1.76 37.26
C THR A 492 -22.07 -0.37 37.85
N GLY A 493 -21.49 0.69 37.27
CA GLY A 493 -21.73 2.06 37.72
C GLY A 493 -23.05 2.65 37.21
N GLU A 494 -23.27 3.92 37.51
CA GLU A 494 -24.48 4.65 37.10
C GLU A 494 -24.56 4.82 35.57
N ILE A 495 -25.69 4.43 34.99
CA ILE A 495 -25.95 4.55 33.55
C ILE A 495 -26.44 5.99 33.27
N PRO A 496 -25.80 6.73 32.35
CA PRO A 496 -26.25 8.07 32.00
C PRO A 496 -27.71 8.11 31.55
N VAL A 497 -28.45 9.14 31.99
CA VAL A 497 -29.87 9.35 31.63
C VAL A 497 -30.04 9.57 30.12
N SER A 498 -29.03 10.12 29.46
CA SER A 498 -28.99 10.35 28.01
C SER A 498 -28.83 9.08 27.17
N PHE A 499 -28.66 7.91 27.77
CA PHE A 499 -28.60 6.64 27.03
C PHE A 499 -29.98 6.16 26.60
N ASP A 500 -30.14 5.90 25.30
CA ASP A 500 -31.31 5.28 24.70
C ASP A 500 -30.94 4.32 23.54
N MET A 501 -31.93 3.60 23.00
CA MET A 501 -31.75 2.66 21.89
C MET A 501 -31.47 3.34 20.54
N THR A 502 -31.59 4.66 20.46
CA THR A 502 -31.34 5.46 19.26
C THR A 502 -29.95 6.06 19.20
N ILE A 503 -29.14 5.88 20.25
CA ILE A 503 -27.83 6.49 20.43
C ILE A 503 -26.86 6.28 19.24
N PHE A 504 -26.98 5.17 18.51
CA PHE A 504 -26.16 4.89 17.33
C PHE A 504 -26.80 5.23 15.99
N ASN A 505 -28.05 5.73 15.93
CA ASN A 505 -28.77 5.92 14.66
C ASN A 505 -28.05 6.84 13.68
N GLU A 506 -27.63 8.02 14.12
CA GLU A 506 -26.92 8.99 13.28
C GLU A 506 -25.61 8.42 12.74
N VAL A 507 -24.85 7.74 13.61
CA VAL A 507 -23.57 7.12 13.23
C VAL A 507 -23.81 5.93 12.30
N GLN A 508 -24.81 5.10 12.56
CA GLN A 508 -25.18 3.96 11.71
C GLN A 508 -25.54 4.43 10.30
N GLU A 509 -26.34 5.49 10.17
CA GLU A 509 -26.71 6.07 8.88
C GLU A 509 -25.49 6.62 8.14
N HIS A 510 -24.62 7.35 8.84
CA HIS A 510 -23.39 7.89 8.27
C HIS A 510 -22.45 6.78 7.76
N ILE A 511 -22.23 5.74 8.56
CA ILE A 511 -21.36 4.61 8.18
C ILE A 511 -21.97 3.79 7.05
N LYS A 512 -23.29 3.61 7.05
CA LYS A 512 -23.99 2.97 5.93
C LYS A 512 -23.80 3.75 4.63
N TYR A 513 -23.88 5.09 4.67
CA TYR A 513 -23.56 5.94 3.53
C TYR A 513 -22.08 5.81 3.08
N LEU A 514 -21.15 5.73 4.03
CA LEU A 514 -19.73 5.53 3.75
C LEU A 514 -19.48 4.19 3.04
N VAL A 515 -20.09 3.11 3.52
CA VAL A 515 -20.02 1.77 2.89
C VAL A 515 -20.66 1.80 1.50
N LEU A 516 -21.83 2.43 1.36
CA LEU A 516 -22.54 2.55 0.08
C LEU A 516 -21.74 3.28 -0.99
N THR A 517 -20.99 4.31 -0.60
CA THR A 517 -20.27 5.18 -1.55
C THR A 517 -18.83 4.72 -1.84
N ASN A 518 -18.20 3.97 -0.94
CA ASN A 518 -16.80 3.54 -1.10
C ASN A 518 -16.65 2.03 -1.31
N THR A 519 -17.27 1.22 -0.44
CA THR A 519 -17.08 -0.24 -0.38
C THR A 519 -17.99 -0.98 -1.32
N TRP A 520 -19.28 -0.67 -1.27
CA TRP A 520 -20.32 -1.33 -2.04
C TRP A 520 -20.06 -1.31 -3.56
N PRO A 521 -19.65 -0.18 -4.18
CA PRO A 521 -19.43 -0.16 -5.63
C PRO A 521 -18.29 -1.07 -6.06
N LYS A 522 -17.23 -1.17 -5.23
CA LYS A 522 -16.09 -2.05 -5.47
C LYS A 522 -16.44 -3.52 -5.24
N PHE A 523 -17.25 -3.81 -4.23
CA PHE A 523 -17.74 -5.16 -3.96
C PHE A 523 -18.57 -5.68 -5.12
N VAL A 524 -19.54 -4.89 -5.61
CA VAL A 524 -20.37 -5.22 -6.78
C VAL A 524 -19.51 -5.44 -8.02
N ASP A 525 -18.54 -4.56 -8.29
CA ASP A 525 -17.63 -4.74 -9.43
C ASP A 525 -16.76 -6.01 -9.28
N SER A 526 -16.33 -6.36 -8.07
CA SER A 526 -15.58 -7.59 -7.79
C SER A 526 -16.41 -8.86 -8.00
N MET A 527 -17.70 -8.83 -7.65
CA MET A 527 -18.62 -9.95 -7.90
C MET A 527 -18.87 -10.10 -9.39
N ARG A 528 -19.08 -8.99 -10.10
CA ARG A 528 -19.24 -8.97 -11.56
C ARG A 528 -18.03 -9.55 -12.29
N ARG A 529 -16.81 -9.17 -11.89
CA ARG A 529 -15.60 -9.74 -12.52
C ARG A 529 -15.50 -11.24 -12.28
N ARG A 530 -15.80 -11.69 -11.06
CA ARG A 530 -15.83 -13.12 -10.73
C ARG A 530 -16.89 -13.89 -11.52
N SER A 531 -18.08 -13.33 -11.74
CA SER A 531 -19.12 -13.99 -12.54
C SER A 531 -18.73 -14.09 -14.02
N VAL A 532 -18.16 -13.02 -14.60
CA VAL A 532 -17.67 -13.01 -15.99
C VAL A 532 -16.49 -13.98 -16.19
N ASP A 533 -15.56 -14.06 -15.22
CA ASP A 533 -14.44 -15.01 -15.29
C ASP A 533 -14.93 -16.47 -15.14
N SER A 534 -15.97 -16.72 -14.34
CA SER A 534 -16.62 -18.03 -14.22
C SER A 534 -17.30 -18.43 -15.53
N GLU A 535 -18.07 -17.53 -16.14
CA GLU A 535 -18.71 -17.77 -17.45
C GLU A 535 -17.66 -18.02 -18.54
N ARG A 536 -16.55 -17.26 -18.55
CA ARG A 536 -15.46 -17.47 -19.50
C ARG A 536 -14.74 -18.81 -19.28
N SER A 537 -14.64 -19.26 -18.03
CA SER A 537 -14.07 -20.57 -17.70
C SER A 537 -14.96 -21.72 -18.19
N ASP A 538 -16.29 -21.56 -18.12
CA ASP A 538 -17.24 -22.52 -18.69
C ASP A 538 -17.19 -22.56 -20.22
N PHE A 539 -17.01 -21.41 -20.88
CA PHE A 539 -16.75 -21.35 -22.32
C PHE A 539 -15.39 -21.97 -22.72
N SER A 540 -14.35 -21.86 -21.86
CA SER A 540 -13.07 -22.55 -22.10
C SER A 540 -13.16 -24.07 -21.92
N ASN A 541 -14.00 -24.56 -21.00
CA ASN A 541 -14.27 -26.00 -20.84
C ASN A 541 -14.98 -26.59 -22.07
N VAL A 542 -15.86 -25.81 -22.73
CA VAL A 542 -16.46 -26.20 -24.02
C VAL A 542 -15.44 -26.19 -25.16
N SER A 543 -14.46 -25.29 -25.11
CA SER A 543 -13.36 -25.19 -26.09
C SER A 543 -12.38 -26.36 -25.97
N ASP A 544 -12.07 -26.80 -24.75
CA ASP A 544 -11.23 -27.99 -24.49
C ASP A 544 -11.93 -29.30 -24.90
N ALA A 545 -13.26 -29.38 -24.77
CA ALA A 545 -14.03 -30.49 -25.31
C ALA A 545 -13.98 -30.54 -26.85
N SER A 546 -14.01 -29.38 -27.51
CA SER A 546 -13.87 -29.27 -28.98
C SER A 546 -12.45 -29.62 -29.44
N MET A 547 -11.42 -29.22 -28.68
CA MET A 547 -10.01 -29.51 -28.98
C MET A 547 -9.69 -31.00 -28.78
N ARG A 548 -10.22 -31.63 -27.74
CA ARG A 548 -10.13 -33.10 -27.51
C ARG A 548 -10.85 -33.90 -28.60
N SER A 549 -11.98 -33.42 -29.11
CA SER A 549 -12.69 -34.01 -30.25
C SER A 549 -11.92 -33.87 -31.57
N TRP A 550 -11.21 -32.75 -31.75
CA TRP A 550 -10.37 -32.54 -32.94
C TRP A 550 -9.11 -33.43 -32.91
N ILE A 551 -8.47 -33.56 -31.75
CA ILE A 551 -7.31 -34.43 -31.54
C ILE A 551 -7.69 -35.91 -31.71
N SER A 552 -8.88 -36.35 -31.26
CA SER A 552 -9.34 -37.72 -31.44
C SER A 552 -9.67 -38.06 -32.91
N LYS A 553 -10.28 -37.13 -33.65
CA LYS A 553 -10.51 -37.28 -35.10
C LYS A 553 -9.22 -37.32 -35.91
N THR A 554 -8.21 -36.54 -35.50
CA THR A 554 -6.90 -36.51 -36.15
C THR A 554 -6.10 -37.78 -35.86
N ARG A 555 -6.23 -38.34 -34.65
CA ARG A 555 -5.61 -39.62 -34.25
C ARG A 555 -6.24 -40.83 -34.96
N MET A 556 -7.56 -40.85 -35.15
CA MET A 556 -8.22 -41.89 -35.95
C MET A 556 -7.84 -41.83 -37.44
N LYS A 557 -7.67 -40.62 -38.01
CA LYS A 557 -7.16 -40.45 -39.38
C LYS A 557 -5.71 -40.94 -39.53
N LEU A 558 -4.87 -40.78 -38.52
CA LEU A 558 -3.47 -41.26 -38.55
C LEU A 558 -3.37 -42.78 -38.38
N GLN A 559 -4.31 -43.41 -37.66
CA GLN A 559 -4.37 -44.87 -37.52
C GLN A 559 -4.96 -45.58 -38.73
N SER A 560 -5.65 -44.88 -39.64
CA SER A 560 -6.12 -45.45 -40.91
C SER A 560 -5.10 -45.39 -42.05
N PHE A 561 -3.90 -44.86 -41.79
CA PHE A 561 -2.77 -44.79 -42.73
C PHE A 561 -1.57 -45.67 -42.33
N LEU A 562 -1.73 -46.45 -41.25
CA LEU A 562 -0.91 -47.61 -40.90
C LEU A 562 -1.77 -48.86 -41.12
#